data_AF-A0A2G6MM46-F1
#
_entry.id   AF-A0A2G6MM46-F1
#
_cell.length_a   1.000
_cell.length_b   1.000
_cell.length_c   1.000
_cell.angle_alpha   90.00
_cell.angle_beta   90.00
_cell.angle_gamma   90.00
#
_symmetry.space_group_name_H-M   'P 1'
#
loop_
_entity.id
_entity.type
_entity.pdbx_description
1 polymer ?
#
loop_
_entity_poly.entity_id
_entity_poly.type
_entity_poly.pdbx_seq_one_letter_code
_entity_poly.pdbx_strand_id
1 'polypeptide(L)'
;MAKHETPLLDQLEDGPWPSFVSDLKQQAEVRAKNEKGVEFQIPQDTVDDLLGVLELSYKHGRTHWKHGGIVGVFGYGGGVIGRYCDQPEAFPGVEHFHTMRVNQPAGKYYKTDYLRQLTELWDFRGSGITNMHGATGDIILLGTTTPQLEEIFYTLTHDMDQDLGGSGSNLRTPADCLGGSRCEYSCYNVSALCHFLTNEYQDELHRPAFPYKFKFKLDGCPNCCVASIARSDMSFIGTWRDNIQIDQDAVNKYVENDPAYPSNGGAHKGSKDWGPFDIQKEVVGL
;
A
#
# COMPACT_ATOMS: atom_id res chain seq x y z
N MET A 1 16.96 -18.37 20.78
CA MET A 1 16.19 -19.30 19.94
C MET A 1 14.85 -18.64 19.67
N ALA A 2 14.31 -18.77 18.45
CA ALA A 2 12.99 -18.22 18.11
C ALA A 2 11.91 -18.84 19.00
N LYS A 3 10.81 -18.11 19.27
CA LYS A 3 9.74 -18.58 20.17
C LYS A 3 9.04 -19.84 19.64
N HIS A 4 8.88 -19.95 18.32
CA HIS A 4 8.20 -21.05 17.64
C HIS A 4 9.08 -21.66 16.55
N GLU A 5 8.91 -22.96 16.29
CA GLU A 5 9.51 -23.61 15.11
C GLU A 5 8.66 -23.36 13.86
N THR A 6 9.28 -22.90 12.78
CA THR A 6 8.59 -22.49 11.55
C THR A 6 9.08 -23.20 10.28
N PRO A 7 9.20 -24.54 10.26
CA PRO A 7 9.88 -25.26 9.18
C PRO A 7 9.27 -25.07 7.78
N LEU A 8 7.96 -24.79 7.66
CA LEU A 8 7.35 -24.51 6.35
C LEU A 8 7.64 -23.07 5.90
N LEU A 9 7.56 -22.10 6.80
CA LEU A 9 7.93 -20.71 6.50
C LEU A 9 9.43 -20.56 6.21
N ASP A 10 10.29 -21.35 6.86
CA ASP A 10 11.74 -21.31 6.64
C ASP A 10 12.11 -21.59 5.17
N GLN A 11 11.31 -22.40 4.47
CA GLN A 11 11.50 -22.66 3.03
C GLN A 11 11.25 -21.41 2.15
N LEU A 12 10.57 -20.38 2.67
CA LEU A 12 10.27 -19.15 1.95
C LEU A 12 11.36 -18.08 2.13
N GLU A 13 12.42 -18.38 2.88
CA GLU A 13 13.63 -17.56 2.95
C GLU A 13 14.56 -17.81 1.76
N ASP A 14 14.42 -18.96 1.10
CA ASP A 14 15.19 -19.32 -0.08
C ASP A 14 14.73 -18.57 -1.34
N GLY A 15 15.64 -18.46 -2.31
CA GLY A 15 15.38 -17.85 -3.60
C GLY A 15 15.74 -16.36 -3.69
N PRO A 16 15.61 -15.76 -4.88
CA PRO A 16 16.14 -14.42 -5.14
C PRO A 16 15.17 -13.27 -4.78
N TRP A 17 13.89 -13.55 -4.56
CA TRP A 17 12.90 -12.52 -4.24
C TRP A 17 12.99 -12.15 -2.75
N PRO A 18 12.88 -10.86 -2.37
CA PRO A 18 12.92 -10.45 -0.96
C PRO A 18 11.86 -11.20 -0.14
N SER A 19 12.33 -11.99 0.81
CA SER A 19 11.47 -12.82 1.64
C SER A 19 10.81 -12.01 2.74
N PHE A 20 9.47 -12.07 2.80
CA PHE A 20 8.73 -11.51 3.92
C PHE A 20 9.00 -12.27 5.22
N VAL A 21 9.40 -13.55 5.16
CA VAL A 21 9.72 -14.35 6.35
C VAL A 21 11.02 -13.85 6.98
N SER A 22 12.06 -13.62 6.17
CA SER A 22 13.33 -13.08 6.67
C SER A 22 13.16 -11.67 7.27
N ASP A 23 12.34 -10.81 6.64
CA ASP A 23 12.03 -9.47 7.17
C ASP A 23 11.27 -9.52 8.51
N LEU A 24 10.27 -10.41 8.63
CA LEU A 24 9.56 -10.62 9.91
C LEU A 24 10.48 -11.19 11.00
N LYS A 25 11.37 -12.14 10.67
CA LYS A 25 12.36 -12.68 11.62
C LYS A 25 13.34 -11.60 12.07
N GLN A 26 13.77 -10.73 11.16
CA GLN A 26 14.61 -9.58 11.50
C GLN A 26 13.88 -8.65 12.47
N GLN A 27 12.61 -8.31 12.21
CA GLN A 27 11.85 -7.44 13.11
C GLN A 27 11.59 -8.10 14.48
N ALA A 28 11.34 -9.41 14.53
CA ALA A 28 11.28 -10.16 15.79
C ALA A 28 12.60 -10.04 16.57
N GLU A 29 13.75 -10.19 15.89
CA GLU A 29 15.07 -10.05 16.51
C GLU A 29 15.33 -8.62 17.02
N VAL A 30 14.99 -7.59 16.24
CA VAL A 30 15.12 -6.18 16.64
C VAL A 30 14.31 -5.90 17.90
N ARG A 31 13.06 -6.37 17.94
CA ARG A 31 12.19 -6.21 19.12
C ARG A 31 12.71 -7.00 20.30
N ALA A 32 13.18 -8.23 20.11
CA ALA A 32 13.73 -9.06 21.18
C ALA A 32 14.99 -8.43 21.82
N LYS A 33 15.90 -7.88 21.01
CA LYS A 33 17.10 -7.20 21.50
C LYS A 33 16.79 -5.85 22.16
N ASN A 34 15.80 -5.14 21.61
CA ASN A 34 15.36 -3.82 22.06
C ASN A 34 16.52 -2.85 22.35
N GLU A 35 17.51 -2.78 21.45
CA GLU A 35 18.72 -1.96 21.64
C GLU A 35 18.43 -0.47 21.82
N LYS A 36 17.29 -0.01 21.28
CA LYS A 36 16.80 1.36 21.41
C LYS A 36 16.06 1.65 22.72
N GLY A 37 15.81 0.64 23.56
CA GLY A 37 15.11 0.80 24.83
C GLY A 37 13.65 1.26 24.68
N VAL A 38 12.97 0.81 23.62
CA VAL A 38 11.56 1.15 23.37
C VAL A 38 10.68 0.49 24.43
N GLU A 39 9.82 1.27 25.07
CA GLU A 39 8.81 0.76 25.99
C GLU A 39 7.59 0.27 25.21
N PHE A 40 7.71 -0.92 24.59
CA PHE A 40 6.67 -1.47 23.72
C PHE A 40 5.29 -1.52 24.42
N GLN A 41 4.29 -0.90 23.79
CA GLN A 41 2.92 -0.83 24.33
C GLN A 41 2.05 -2.03 23.96
N ILE A 42 2.56 -2.93 23.12
CA ILE A 42 1.99 -4.23 22.82
C ILE A 42 3.06 -5.31 23.07
N PRO A 43 2.70 -6.61 23.13
CA PRO A 43 3.66 -7.67 23.42
C PRO A 43 4.92 -7.59 22.55
N GLN A 44 6.09 -7.67 23.17
CA GLN A 44 7.38 -7.57 22.50
C GLN A 44 7.56 -8.69 21.46
N ASP A 45 7.00 -9.87 21.74
CA ASP A 45 6.99 -11.09 20.94
C ASP A 45 5.80 -11.22 19.98
N THR A 46 5.08 -10.12 19.70
CA THR A 46 3.95 -10.10 18.76
C THR A 46 4.31 -10.62 17.36
N VAL A 47 5.54 -10.35 16.90
CA VAL A 47 6.02 -10.80 15.59
C VAL A 47 6.36 -12.29 15.58
N ASP A 48 6.94 -12.80 16.68
CA ASP A 48 7.15 -14.23 16.87
C ASP A 48 5.82 -15.00 16.83
N ASP A 49 4.80 -14.51 17.53
CA ASP A 49 3.47 -15.13 17.54
C ASP A 49 2.75 -15.02 16.20
N LEU A 50 2.98 -13.95 15.43
CA LEU A 50 2.51 -13.87 14.04
C LEU A 50 3.13 -14.96 13.17
N LEU A 51 4.45 -15.18 13.28
CA LEU A 51 5.14 -16.26 12.56
C LEU A 51 4.62 -17.63 13.00
N GLY A 52 4.40 -17.85 14.30
CA GLY A 52 3.86 -19.09 14.85
C GLY A 52 2.45 -19.41 14.35
N VAL A 53 1.53 -18.44 14.38
CA VAL A 53 0.16 -18.65 13.88
C VAL A 53 0.13 -18.80 12.35
N LEU A 54 1.03 -18.11 11.63
CA LEU A 54 1.14 -18.25 10.19
C LEU A 54 1.66 -19.64 9.80
N GLU A 55 2.69 -20.15 10.48
CA GLU A 55 3.17 -21.53 10.32
C GLU A 55 2.05 -22.55 10.57
N LEU A 56 1.25 -22.34 11.63
CA LEU A 56 0.09 -23.19 11.90
C LEU A 56 -0.92 -23.15 10.75
N SER A 57 -1.16 -21.98 10.17
CA SER A 57 -1.99 -21.81 8.98
C SER A 57 -1.43 -22.55 7.77
N TYR A 58 -0.11 -22.57 7.56
CA TYR A 58 0.54 -23.37 6.51
C TYR A 58 0.32 -24.87 6.73
N LYS A 59 0.47 -25.35 7.97
CA LYS A 59 0.24 -26.77 8.32
C LYS A 59 -1.20 -27.20 8.11
N HIS A 60 -2.17 -26.36 8.47
CA HIS A 60 -3.59 -26.71 8.38
C HIS A 60 -4.26 -26.34 7.06
N GLY A 61 -3.66 -25.47 6.24
CA GLY A 61 -4.27 -24.95 5.02
C GLY A 61 -5.51 -24.09 5.26
N ARG A 62 -5.61 -23.43 6.43
CA ARG A 62 -6.74 -22.55 6.79
C ARG A 62 -6.31 -21.35 7.62
N THR A 63 -7.13 -20.30 7.60
CA THR A 63 -6.94 -19.11 8.45
C THR A 63 -7.12 -19.45 9.93
N HIS A 64 -6.34 -18.80 10.79
CA HIS A 64 -6.44 -18.85 12.25
C HIS A 64 -6.89 -17.52 12.85
N TRP A 65 -7.64 -16.74 12.07
CA TRP A 65 -8.24 -15.49 12.51
C TRP A 65 -9.75 -15.63 12.62
N LYS A 66 -10.32 -15.17 13.75
CA LYS A 66 -11.76 -15.15 13.99
C LYS A 66 -12.50 -14.26 12.97
N HIS A 67 -13.79 -14.54 12.82
CA HIS A 67 -14.69 -13.72 11.99
C HIS A 67 -14.83 -12.29 12.54
N GLY A 68 -14.66 -11.30 11.68
CA GLY A 68 -14.94 -9.90 12.00
C GLY A 68 -14.04 -9.30 13.09
N GLY A 69 -14.56 -8.25 13.73
CA GLY A 69 -13.90 -7.45 14.74
C GLY A 69 -14.30 -5.98 14.58
N ILE A 70 -15.06 -5.44 15.54
CA ILE A 70 -15.53 -4.05 15.53
C ILE A 70 -14.75 -3.27 16.57
N VAL A 71 -13.83 -2.45 16.09
CA VAL A 71 -12.99 -1.54 16.88
C VAL A 71 -12.77 -0.28 16.05
N GLY A 72 -12.41 0.82 16.67
CA GLY A 72 -12.21 2.09 15.98
C GLY A 72 -11.75 3.17 16.94
N VAL A 73 -11.85 4.41 16.48
CA VAL A 73 -11.56 5.62 17.25
C VAL A 73 -12.81 6.49 17.29
N PHE A 74 -13.00 7.24 18.37
CA PHE A 74 -14.17 8.09 18.54
C PHE A 74 -14.25 9.15 17.43
N GLY A 75 -15.48 9.44 17.01
CA GLY A 75 -15.77 10.37 15.92
C GLY A 75 -15.81 9.73 14.52
N TYR A 76 -15.16 8.58 14.32
CA TYR A 76 -15.10 7.86 13.04
C TYR A 76 -15.81 6.49 13.10
N GLY A 77 -16.47 6.13 12.01
CA GLY A 77 -17.14 4.83 11.83
C GLY A 77 -16.28 3.81 11.06
N GLY A 78 -15.02 4.12 10.78
CA GLY A 78 -14.09 3.32 9.99
C GLY A 78 -12.63 3.73 10.20
N GLY A 79 -11.73 3.11 9.44
CA GLY A 79 -10.27 3.35 9.49
C GLY A 79 -9.48 2.24 10.17
N VAL A 80 -10.13 1.43 11.02
CA VAL A 80 -9.51 0.29 11.72
C VAL A 80 -10.24 -1.00 11.37
N ILE A 81 -9.47 -2.06 11.08
CA ILE A 81 -9.99 -3.41 10.86
C ILE A 81 -9.64 -4.26 12.09
N GLY A 82 -10.65 -4.54 12.92
CA GLY A 82 -10.51 -5.45 14.06
C GLY A 82 -10.23 -6.87 13.59
N ARG A 83 -9.28 -7.52 14.28
CA ARG A 83 -8.89 -8.91 14.02
C ARG A 83 -8.37 -9.53 15.31
N TYR A 84 -8.74 -10.79 15.52
CA TYR A 84 -8.42 -11.57 16.71
C TYR A 84 -8.00 -12.98 16.32
N CYS A 85 -6.92 -13.49 16.94
CA CYS A 85 -6.48 -14.87 16.73
C CYS A 85 -7.50 -15.88 17.31
N ASP A 86 -7.66 -17.02 16.65
CA ASP A 86 -8.54 -18.10 17.12
C ASP A 86 -7.87 -19.08 18.11
N GLN A 87 -6.55 -18.97 18.29
CA GLN A 87 -5.73 -19.70 19.28
C GLN A 87 -5.02 -18.73 20.26
N PRO A 88 -5.75 -17.91 21.04
CA PRO A 88 -5.14 -16.86 21.86
C PRO A 88 -4.23 -17.40 22.98
N GLU A 89 -4.48 -18.60 23.49
CA GLU A 89 -3.61 -19.23 24.50
C GLU A 89 -2.25 -19.65 23.92
N ALA A 90 -2.23 -20.09 22.65
CA ALA A 90 -1.00 -20.50 21.97
C ALA A 90 -0.22 -19.31 21.42
N PHE A 91 -0.91 -18.25 20.99
CA PHE A 91 -0.32 -17.06 20.37
C PHE A 91 -0.86 -15.76 21.01
N PRO A 92 -0.56 -15.51 22.30
CA PRO A 92 -1.10 -14.36 23.03
C PRO A 92 -0.64 -13.01 22.45
N GLY A 93 0.54 -12.95 21.84
CA GLY A 93 1.10 -11.75 21.20
C GLY A 93 0.30 -11.23 20.00
N VAL A 94 -0.62 -12.05 19.47
CA VAL A 94 -1.55 -11.68 18.39
C VAL A 94 -3.02 -11.97 18.76
N GLU A 95 -3.34 -12.06 20.05
CA GLU A 95 -4.73 -12.17 20.51
C GLU A 95 -5.58 -11.02 19.91
N HIS A 96 -5.06 -9.79 20.02
CA HIS A 96 -5.50 -8.64 19.23
C HIS A 96 -4.44 -8.34 18.16
N PHE A 97 -4.87 -8.20 16.91
CA PHE A 97 -3.96 -7.87 15.81
C PHE A 97 -4.61 -6.93 14.80
N HIS A 98 -5.05 -5.78 15.29
CA HIS A 98 -5.84 -4.82 14.52
C HIS A 98 -5.00 -4.13 13.46
N THR A 99 -5.62 -3.84 12.31
CA THR A 99 -4.98 -3.09 11.23
C THR A 99 -5.50 -1.66 11.22
N MET A 100 -4.61 -0.67 11.29
CA MET A 100 -4.97 0.74 11.07
C MET A 100 -4.62 1.15 9.64
N ARG A 101 -5.55 1.82 8.97
CA ARG A 101 -5.35 2.41 7.66
C ARG A 101 -5.00 3.88 7.85
N VAL A 102 -3.85 4.31 7.35
CA VAL A 102 -3.40 5.70 7.39
C VAL A 102 -3.45 6.27 5.98
N ASN A 103 -4.09 7.42 5.81
CA ASN A 103 -4.32 8.03 4.50
C ASN A 103 -2.99 8.46 3.86
N GLN A 104 -2.67 7.95 2.68
CA GLN A 104 -1.38 8.23 2.04
C GLN A 104 -1.39 9.57 1.27
N PRO A 105 -0.23 10.24 1.11
CA PRO A 105 -0.11 11.35 0.15
C PRO A 105 -0.34 10.87 -1.29
N ALA A 106 -0.95 11.74 -2.10
CA ALA A 106 -1.15 11.50 -3.53
C ALA A 106 0.19 11.19 -4.23
N GLY A 107 0.17 10.23 -5.15
CA GLY A 107 1.38 9.71 -5.82
C GLY A 107 2.35 8.92 -4.92
N LYS A 108 2.08 8.80 -3.61
CA LYS A 108 2.91 8.07 -2.63
C LYS A 108 4.36 8.59 -2.55
N TYR A 109 4.54 9.89 -2.65
CA TYR A 109 5.82 10.55 -2.41
C TYR A 109 6.03 10.81 -0.92
N TYR A 110 7.20 10.43 -0.40
CA TYR A 110 7.52 10.56 1.02
C TYR A 110 8.85 11.28 1.23
N LYS A 111 8.92 12.01 2.35
CA LYS A 111 10.19 12.40 2.96
C LYS A 111 10.59 11.31 3.97
N THR A 112 11.88 11.06 4.08
CA THR A 112 12.41 10.07 5.04
C THR A 112 12.08 10.42 6.48
N ASP A 113 12.06 11.71 6.83
CA ASP A 113 11.73 12.15 8.20
C ASP A 113 10.29 11.79 8.59
N TYR A 114 9.32 11.93 7.68
CA TYR A 114 7.94 11.49 7.91
C TYR A 114 7.86 9.97 8.12
N LEU A 115 8.53 9.19 7.26
CA LEU A 115 8.53 7.73 7.38
C LEU A 115 9.19 7.28 8.69
N ARG A 116 10.28 7.94 9.12
CA ARG A 116 10.94 7.65 10.40
C ARG A 116 10.01 7.92 11.58
N GLN A 117 9.35 9.07 11.61
CA GLN A 117 8.35 9.39 12.66
C GLN A 117 7.24 8.33 12.69
N LEU A 118 6.72 7.92 11.53
CA LEU A 118 5.70 6.89 11.45
C LEU A 118 6.20 5.53 11.96
N THR A 119 7.42 5.13 11.60
CA THR A 119 8.02 3.89 12.09
C THR A 119 8.33 3.94 13.57
N GLU A 120 8.74 5.08 14.13
CA GLU A 120 8.99 5.25 15.57
C GLU A 120 7.68 5.13 16.36
N LEU A 121 6.61 5.79 15.91
CA LEU A 121 5.26 5.64 16.47
C LEU A 121 4.81 4.18 16.41
N TRP A 122 5.01 3.52 15.27
CA TRP A 122 4.52 2.18 15.04
C TRP A 122 5.35 1.09 15.74
N ASP A 123 6.66 1.29 15.93
CA ASP A 123 7.49 0.43 16.76
C ASP A 123 7.03 0.50 18.22
N PHE A 124 6.74 1.71 18.73
CA PHE A 124 6.31 1.96 20.10
C PHE A 124 4.90 1.41 20.39
N ARG A 125 3.91 1.68 19.52
CA ARG A 125 2.49 1.37 19.77
C ARG A 125 1.91 0.21 18.95
N GLY A 126 2.71 -0.38 18.06
CA GLY A 126 2.29 -1.46 17.17
C GLY A 126 3.32 -2.57 17.08
N SER A 127 3.13 -3.41 16.07
CA SER A 127 3.99 -4.56 15.78
C SER A 127 5.32 -4.18 15.11
N GLY A 128 5.41 -2.96 14.57
CA GLY A 128 6.45 -2.56 13.63
C GLY A 128 6.29 -3.15 12.22
N ILE A 129 5.24 -3.93 11.95
CA ILE A 129 4.97 -4.54 10.63
C ILE A 129 4.02 -3.65 9.83
N THR A 130 4.29 -3.49 8.55
CA THR A 130 3.44 -2.67 7.66
C THR A 130 3.11 -3.37 6.34
N ASN A 131 2.11 -2.84 5.63
CA ASN A 131 2.07 -2.98 4.17
C ASN A 131 2.20 -1.59 3.55
N MET A 132 3.20 -1.44 2.67
CA MET A 132 3.50 -0.22 1.93
C MET A 132 3.26 -0.51 0.44
N HIS A 133 2.02 -0.54 -0.04
CA HIS A 133 0.77 0.00 0.55
C HIS A 133 -0.37 -1.02 0.49
N GLY A 134 -1.49 -0.70 1.13
CA GLY A 134 -2.75 -1.40 0.89
C GLY A 134 -3.22 -1.20 -0.55
N ALA A 135 -3.91 -2.19 -1.12
CA ALA A 135 -4.35 -2.14 -2.52
C ALA A 135 -5.32 -1.00 -2.85
N THR A 136 -5.92 -0.31 -1.87
CA THR A 136 -6.72 0.89 -2.15
C THR A 136 -5.82 2.12 -2.28
N GLY A 137 -4.80 2.24 -1.42
CA GLY A 137 -3.82 3.33 -1.40
C GLY A 137 -3.14 3.47 -0.04
N ASP A 138 -3.87 3.15 1.02
CA ASP A 138 -3.52 3.42 2.43
C ASP A 138 -2.13 2.88 2.82
N ILE A 139 -1.43 3.60 3.71
CA ILE A 139 -0.40 2.98 4.53
C ILE A 139 -1.09 2.03 5.52
N ILE A 140 -0.60 0.80 5.61
CA ILE A 140 -1.19 -0.21 6.48
C ILE A 140 -0.27 -0.45 7.67
N LEU A 141 -0.72 -0.06 8.86
CA LEU A 141 -0.10 -0.39 10.13
C LEU A 141 -0.70 -1.71 10.61
N LEU A 142 0.07 -2.81 10.51
CA LEU A 142 -0.46 -4.17 10.63
C LEU A 142 -0.20 -4.77 12.02
N GLY A 143 -1.18 -4.68 12.91
CA GLY A 143 -1.14 -5.34 14.22
C GLY A 143 -0.89 -4.39 15.37
N THR A 144 -1.95 -4.10 16.10
CA THR A 144 -1.92 -3.45 17.42
C THR A 144 -3.12 -3.94 18.26
N THR A 145 -3.22 -3.45 19.49
CA THR A 145 -4.28 -3.79 20.45
C THR A 145 -5.34 -2.69 20.49
N THR A 146 -6.53 -3.00 21.03
CA THR A 146 -7.63 -2.02 21.11
C THR A 146 -7.25 -0.76 21.92
N PRO A 147 -6.59 -0.86 23.09
CA PRO A 147 -6.23 0.32 23.87
C PRO A 147 -5.29 1.30 23.16
N GLN A 148 -4.50 0.84 22.18
CA GLN A 148 -3.55 1.70 21.47
C GLN A 148 -4.17 2.47 20.30
N LEU A 149 -5.41 2.16 19.89
CA LEU A 149 -6.02 2.78 18.70
C LEU A 149 -6.17 4.29 18.83
N GLU A 150 -6.72 4.76 19.95
CA GLU A 150 -6.88 6.19 20.24
C GLU A 150 -5.54 6.88 20.43
N GLU A 151 -4.57 6.20 21.06
CA GLU A 151 -3.24 6.74 21.31
C GLU A 151 -2.44 6.97 20.01
N ILE A 152 -2.53 6.01 19.08
CA ILE A 152 -1.94 6.12 17.76
C ILE A 152 -2.64 7.23 16.98
N PHE A 153 -3.97 7.26 16.99
CA PHE A 153 -4.75 8.28 16.29
C PHE A 153 -4.48 9.69 16.82
N TYR A 154 -4.36 9.85 18.13
CA TYR A 154 -3.98 11.11 18.77
C TYR A 154 -2.61 11.58 18.26
N THR A 155 -1.61 10.71 18.26
CA THR A 155 -0.25 11.05 17.80
C THR A 155 -0.24 11.40 16.30
N LEU A 156 -0.92 10.60 15.47
CA LEU A 156 -1.04 10.86 14.04
C LEU A 156 -1.64 12.26 13.77
N THR A 157 -2.70 12.62 14.49
CA THR A 157 -3.42 13.88 14.25
C THR A 157 -2.75 15.09 14.88
N HIS A 158 -2.25 14.99 16.11
CA HIS A 158 -1.72 16.13 16.86
C HIS A 158 -0.24 16.42 16.53
N ASP A 159 0.55 15.37 16.28
CA ASP A 159 2.00 15.52 16.12
C ASP A 159 2.45 15.37 14.66
N MET A 160 1.67 14.67 13.82
CA MET A 160 2.07 14.35 12.44
C MET A 160 1.18 14.97 11.35
N ASP A 161 0.11 15.68 11.72
CA ASP A 161 -0.88 16.26 10.78
C ASP A 161 -1.39 15.21 9.77
N GLN A 162 -1.68 14.01 10.27
CA GLN A 162 -1.99 12.83 9.47
C GLN A 162 -3.27 12.17 9.95
N ASP A 163 -4.18 11.87 9.00
CA ASP A 163 -5.45 11.22 9.29
C ASP A 163 -5.47 9.73 8.86
N LEU A 164 -6.49 9.01 9.31
CA LEU A 164 -6.82 7.65 8.93
C LEU A 164 -7.40 7.59 7.51
N GLY A 165 -7.29 6.41 6.91
CA GLY A 165 -7.96 6.06 5.67
C GLY A 165 -9.38 5.51 5.88
N GLY A 166 -10.06 5.17 4.79
CA GLY A 166 -11.46 4.72 4.82
C GLY A 166 -11.66 3.20 4.93
N SER A 167 -12.68 2.78 5.69
CA SER A 167 -13.22 1.41 5.69
C SER A 167 -14.69 1.37 6.10
N GLY A 168 -15.46 0.41 5.57
CA GLY A 168 -16.91 0.30 5.82
C GLY A 168 -17.75 0.63 4.58
N SER A 169 -19.01 1.03 4.79
CA SER A 169 -19.93 1.49 3.73
C SER A 169 -19.85 3.01 3.57
N ASN A 170 -18.68 3.47 3.11
CA ASN A 170 -18.25 4.86 2.97
C ASN A 170 -17.48 5.05 1.66
N LEU A 171 -17.13 6.30 1.37
CA LEU A 171 -16.00 6.59 0.52
C LEU A 171 -14.74 5.94 1.12
N ARG A 172 -13.95 5.28 0.28
CA ARG A 172 -12.62 4.79 0.64
C ARG A 172 -11.58 5.77 0.13
N THR A 173 -10.40 5.68 0.73
CA THR A 173 -9.22 6.47 0.38
C THR A 173 -9.01 6.55 -1.14
N PRO A 174 -9.14 7.75 -1.74
CA PRO A 174 -8.81 7.96 -3.13
C PRO A 174 -7.34 7.64 -3.42
N ALA A 175 -7.04 7.23 -4.65
CA ALA A 175 -5.66 7.01 -5.09
C ALA A 175 -5.49 7.40 -6.57
N ASP A 176 -4.32 7.91 -6.89
CA ASP A 176 -3.94 8.41 -8.20
C ASP A 176 -2.72 7.68 -8.78
N CYS A 177 -2.54 7.78 -10.10
CA CYS A 177 -1.23 7.56 -10.70
C CYS A 177 -0.29 8.72 -10.37
N LEU A 178 1.00 8.61 -10.69
CA LEU A 178 1.97 9.67 -10.42
C LEU A 178 1.73 10.96 -11.25
N GLY A 179 0.95 10.86 -12.33
CA GLY A 179 0.60 11.97 -13.24
C GLY A 179 1.75 12.87 -13.63
N GLY A 180 1.49 14.18 -13.74
CA GLY A 180 2.45 15.18 -14.21
C GLY A 180 3.67 15.38 -13.32
N SER A 181 3.75 14.74 -12.14
CA SER A 181 4.95 14.79 -11.30
C SER A 181 6.16 14.12 -11.97
N ARG A 182 5.92 13.09 -12.80
CA ARG A 182 6.98 12.36 -13.52
C ARG A 182 6.47 11.58 -14.75
N CYS A 183 5.39 12.05 -15.38
CA CYS A 183 4.90 11.48 -16.63
C CYS A 183 4.46 12.60 -17.57
N GLU A 184 5.05 12.59 -18.76
CA GLU A 184 4.79 13.45 -19.89
C GLU A 184 3.41 13.21 -20.55
N TYR A 185 2.75 12.09 -20.23
CA TYR A 185 1.43 11.72 -20.78
C TYR A 185 0.25 12.22 -19.93
N SER A 186 0.49 12.85 -18.79
CA SER A 186 -0.59 13.26 -17.87
C SER A 186 -1.41 14.41 -18.46
N CYS A 187 -2.70 14.16 -18.70
CA CYS A 187 -3.61 15.14 -19.32
C CYS A 187 -4.19 16.17 -18.32
N TYR A 188 -4.02 15.94 -17.01
CA TYR A 188 -4.41 16.87 -15.94
C TYR A 188 -3.56 16.64 -14.68
N ASN A 189 -3.73 17.50 -13.67
CA ASN A 189 -3.06 17.35 -12.38
C ASN A 189 -3.82 16.36 -11.48
N VAL A 190 -3.50 15.07 -11.65
CA VAL A 190 -4.16 13.96 -10.94
C VAL A 190 -3.99 14.05 -9.43
N SER A 191 -2.81 14.41 -8.96
CA SER A 191 -2.49 14.44 -7.53
C SER A 191 -3.19 15.58 -6.82
N ALA A 192 -3.30 16.76 -7.46
CA ALA A 192 -4.09 17.86 -6.93
C ALA A 192 -5.58 17.50 -6.83
N LEU A 193 -6.16 16.86 -7.86
CA LEU A 193 -7.56 16.44 -7.83
C LEU A 193 -7.81 15.34 -6.79
N CYS A 194 -6.89 14.37 -6.68
CA CYS A 194 -6.96 13.30 -5.68
C CYS A 194 -6.96 13.89 -4.26
N HIS A 195 -6.01 14.79 -3.98
CA HIS A 195 -5.94 15.46 -2.68
C HIS A 195 -7.18 16.32 -2.40
N PHE A 196 -7.61 17.12 -3.37
CA PHE A 196 -8.82 17.94 -3.24
C PHE A 196 -10.06 17.11 -2.90
N LEU A 197 -10.35 16.06 -3.67
CA LEU A 197 -11.51 15.20 -3.43
C LEU A 197 -11.41 14.43 -2.11
N THR A 198 -10.19 14.11 -1.66
CA THR A 198 -9.98 13.45 -0.37
C THR A 198 -10.32 14.38 0.79
N ASN A 199 -9.96 15.67 0.68
CA ASN A 199 -10.26 16.67 1.71
C ASN A 199 -11.73 17.14 1.66
N GLU A 200 -12.29 17.28 0.47
CA GLU A 200 -13.69 17.72 0.27
C GLU A 200 -14.68 16.72 0.89
N TYR A 201 -14.43 15.41 0.72
CA TYR A 201 -15.34 14.34 1.15
C TYR A 201 -14.83 13.58 2.39
N GLN A 202 -14.21 14.29 3.33
CA GLN A 202 -13.73 13.70 4.58
C GLN A 202 -14.86 13.07 5.40
N ASP A 203 -16.03 13.72 5.49
CA ASP A 203 -17.17 13.18 6.23
C ASP A 203 -17.62 11.83 5.65
N GLU A 204 -17.80 11.76 4.33
CA GLU A 204 -18.21 10.55 3.63
C GLU A 204 -17.15 9.45 3.66
N LEU A 205 -15.87 9.80 3.89
CA LEU A 205 -14.78 8.84 4.06
C LEU A 205 -14.75 8.28 5.49
N HIS A 206 -14.91 9.13 6.50
CA HIS A 206 -14.76 8.74 7.91
C HIS A 206 -16.05 8.23 8.55
N ARG A 207 -17.23 8.63 8.05
CA ARG A 207 -18.54 8.32 8.64
C ARG A 207 -19.42 7.60 7.61
N PRO A 208 -19.52 6.26 7.70
CA PRO A 208 -20.31 5.45 6.76
C PRO A 208 -21.76 5.92 6.59
N ALA A 209 -22.04 6.56 5.46
CA ALA A 209 -23.36 7.09 5.09
C ALA A 209 -23.93 6.45 3.82
N PHE A 210 -23.19 5.55 3.17
CA PHE A 210 -23.59 4.95 1.89
C PHE A 210 -24.18 3.55 2.08
N PRO A 211 -24.98 3.05 1.12
CA PRO A 211 -25.46 1.67 1.15
C PRO A 211 -24.33 0.64 1.13
N TYR A 212 -23.22 0.96 0.46
CA TYR A 212 -22.02 0.13 0.46
C TYR A 212 -20.75 0.97 0.23
N LYS A 213 -19.60 0.31 0.07
CA LYS A 213 -18.32 0.99 -0.18
C LYS A 213 -18.36 1.72 -1.53
N PHE A 214 -17.69 2.87 -1.59
CA PHE A 214 -17.48 3.64 -2.81
C PHE A 214 -16.01 4.06 -2.93
N LYS A 215 -15.44 4.08 -4.14
CA LYS A 215 -14.03 4.37 -4.37
C LYS A 215 -13.84 5.35 -5.52
N PHE A 216 -12.92 6.29 -5.32
CA PHE A 216 -12.34 7.11 -6.37
C PHE A 216 -10.96 6.58 -6.76
N LYS A 217 -10.67 6.57 -8.07
CA LYS A 217 -9.30 6.46 -8.58
C LYS A 217 -9.07 7.33 -9.80
N LEU A 218 -7.87 7.89 -9.88
CA LEU A 218 -7.53 8.94 -10.83
C LEU A 218 -6.33 8.57 -11.68
N ASP A 219 -6.55 8.41 -12.98
CA ASP A 219 -5.53 8.14 -13.98
C ASP A 219 -5.34 9.35 -14.91
N GLY A 220 -4.09 9.78 -15.08
CA GLY A 220 -3.75 10.94 -15.92
C GLY A 220 -3.91 10.71 -17.42
N CYS A 221 -3.97 9.45 -17.87
CA CYS A 221 -4.13 9.06 -19.27
C CYS A 221 -4.73 7.64 -19.38
N PRO A 222 -5.11 7.19 -20.59
CA PRO A 222 -5.71 5.87 -20.82
C PRO A 222 -4.84 4.65 -20.49
N ASN A 223 -3.52 4.82 -20.26
CA ASN A 223 -2.65 3.74 -19.79
C ASN A 223 -3.04 3.19 -18.41
N CYS A 224 -3.84 3.96 -17.65
CA CYS A 224 -4.54 3.47 -16.47
C CYS A 224 -3.60 2.87 -15.40
N CYS A 225 -2.51 3.57 -15.07
CA CYS A 225 -1.46 3.08 -14.17
C CYS A 225 -1.92 2.81 -12.72
N VAL A 226 -2.98 3.46 -12.23
CA VAL A 226 -3.60 3.11 -10.93
C VAL A 226 -4.80 2.15 -11.09
N ALA A 227 -5.10 1.75 -12.33
CA ALA A 227 -6.17 0.83 -12.71
C ALA A 227 -7.55 1.31 -12.23
N SER A 228 -7.84 2.61 -12.40
CA SER A 228 -9.08 3.23 -11.96
C SER A 228 -10.33 2.52 -12.50
N ILE A 229 -10.36 2.22 -13.80
CA ILE A 229 -11.50 1.56 -14.46
C ILE A 229 -11.87 0.20 -13.85
N ALA A 230 -10.91 -0.51 -13.24
CA ALA A 230 -11.11 -1.85 -12.70
C ALA A 230 -11.25 -1.88 -11.17
N ARG A 231 -10.81 -0.82 -10.47
CA ARG A 231 -10.63 -0.82 -9.01
C ARG A 231 -11.24 0.39 -8.31
N SER A 232 -12.14 1.10 -8.99
CA SER A 232 -12.93 2.19 -8.42
C SER A 232 -14.37 2.19 -8.93
N ASP A 233 -15.28 2.71 -8.12
CA ASP A 233 -16.68 2.87 -8.47
C ASP A 233 -16.87 4.12 -9.36
N MET A 234 -16.04 5.14 -9.15
CA MET A 234 -15.93 6.29 -10.04
C MET A 234 -14.47 6.49 -10.46
N SER A 235 -14.27 6.36 -11.76
CA SER A 235 -12.96 6.41 -12.43
C SER A 235 -12.79 7.74 -13.15
N PHE A 236 -11.67 8.42 -12.91
CA PHE A 236 -11.31 9.67 -13.58
C PHE A 236 -10.12 9.40 -14.51
N ILE A 237 -10.35 9.36 -15.83
CA ILE A 237 -9.31 9.05 -16.81
C ILE A 237 -9.09 10.24 -17.74
N GLY A 238 -7.87 10.76 -17.73
CA GLY A 238 -7.46 11.90 -18.54
C GLY A 238 -7.41 11.58 -20.02
N THR A 239 -7.74 12.58 -20.85
CA THR A 239 -7.60 12.54 -22.30
C THR A 239 -7.43 13.96 -22.84
N TRP A 240 -7.14 14.07 -24.13
CA TRP A 240 -7.15 15.31 -24.90
C TRP A 240 -8.26 15.28 -25.97
N ARG A 241 -8.54 16.43 -26.58
CA ARG A 241 -9.63 16.58 -27.59
C ARG A 241 -9.19 17.31 -28.87
N ASP A 242 -7.92 17.63 -28.97
CA ASP A 242 -7.22 18.16 -30.12
C ASP A 242 -6.38 17.06 -30.79
N ASN A 243 -5.51 17.44 -31.74
CA ASN A 243 -4.71 16.48 -32.49
C ASN A 243 -3.47 16.05 -31.68
N ILE A 244 -3.01 14.81 -31.90
CA ILE A 244 -1.69 14.36 -31.45
C ILE A 244 -0.61 15.26 -32.07
N GLN A 245 0.34 15.71 -31.26
CA GLN A 245 1.48 16.51 -31.71
C GLN A 245 2.55 15.58 -32.30
N ILE A 246 2.97 15.85 -33.54
CA ILE A 246 3.91 14.99 -34.28
C ILE A 246 5.17 15.79 -34.62
N ASP A 247 6.29 15.39 -34.02
CA ASP A 247 7.63 15.85 -34.38
C ASP A 247 8.24 14.91 -35.42
N GLN A 248 8.32 15.37 -36.67
CA GLN A 248 8.84 14.56 -37.78
C GLN A 248 10.33 14.25 -37.64
N ASP A 249 11.12 15.11 -36.98
CA ASP A 249 12.54 14.85 -36.76
C ASP A 249 12.72 13.69 -35.77
N ALA A 250 11.88 13.63 -34.72
CA ALA A 250 11.86 12.49 -33.80
C ALA A 250 11.37 11.20 -34.49
N VAL A 251 10.34 11.28 -35.33
CA VAL A 251 9.85 10.13 -36.12
C VAL A 251 10.97 9.54 -37.00
N ASN A 252 11.72 10.39 -37.69
CA ASN A 252 12.84 9.94 -38.53
C ASN A 252 13.90 9.19 -37.71
N LYS A 253 14.24 9.68 -36.51
CA LYS A 253 15.21 8.99 -35.64
C LYS A 253 14.74 7.60 -35.20
N TYR A 254 13.45 7.41 -34.95
CA TYR A 254 12.90 6.07 -34.70
C TYR A 254 13.06 5.15 -35.92
N VAL A 255 12.72 5.63 -37.13
CA VAL A 255 12.84 4.85 -38.38
C VAL A 255 14.30 4.53 -38.71
N GLU A 256 15.22 5.46 -38.44
CA GLU A 256 16.67 5.28 -38.61
C GLU A 256 17.30 4.37 -37.53
N ASN A 257 16.51 3.90 -36.56
CA ASN A 257 16.97 3.08 -35.44
C ASN A 257 18.06 3.77 -34.59
N ASP A 258 17.95 5.08 -34.39
CA ASP A 258 18.84 5.84 -33.50
C ASP A 258 18.78 5.24 -32.07
N PRO A 259 19.91 4.82 -31.48
CA PRO A 259 19.95 4.29 -30.12
C PRO A 259 19.37 5.21 -29.03
N ALA A 260 19.32 6.52 -29.27
CA ALA A 260 18.71 7.51 -28.39
C ALA A 260 17.17 7.51 -28.45
N TYR A 261 16.57 6.92 -29.50
CA TYR A 261 15.12 6.80 -29.71
C TYR A 261 14.69 5.32 -29.81
N PRO A 262 14.89 4.52 -28.74
CA PRO A 262 14.43 3.14 -28.75
C PRO A 262 12.90 3.07 -28.69
N SER A 263 12.29 2.17 -29.47
CA SER A 263 10.83 1.96 -29.45
C SER A 263 10.34 1.65 -28.03
N ASN A 264 9.19 2.22 -27.66
CA ASN A 264 8.57 2.07 -26.35
C ASN A 264 9.54 2.37 -25.16
N GLY A 265 10.41 3.38 -25.32
CA GLY A 265 11.42 3.73 -24.31
C GLY A 265 12.46 2.63 -24.05
N GLY A 266 12.56 1.64 -24.93
CA GLY A 266 13.42 0.47 -24.74
C GLY A 266 12.85 -0.63 -23.86
N ALA A 267 11.54 -0.65 -23.62
CA ALA A 267 10.87 -1.65 -22.76
C ALA A 267 11.15 -3.12 -23.15
N HIS A 268 11.50 -3.39 -24.41
CA HIS A 268 11.77 -4.75 -24.91
C HIS A 268 13.27 -5.13 -24.91
N LYS A 269 14.17 -4.22 -24.53
CA LYS A 269 15.62 -4.48 -24.52
C LYS A 269 15.94 -5.66 -23.60
N GLY A 270 16.69 -6.65 -24.11
CA GLY A 270 17.12 -7.83 -23.35
C GLY A 270 16.07 -8.95 -23.20
N SER A 271 14.83 -8.76 -23.66
CA SER A 271 13.80 -9.81 -23.62
C SER A 271 14.06 -10.91 -24.67
N LYS A 272 14.37 -10.51 -25.90
CA LYS A 272 14.91 -11.29 -27.02
C LYS A 272 15.31 -10.30 -28.12
N ASP A 273 15.90 -10.79 -29.20
CA ASP A 273 16.08 -9.97 -30.41
C ASP A 273 14.74 -9.89 -31.18
N TRP A 274 14.19 -8.69 -31.29
CA TRP A 274 12.96 -8.39 -32.02
C TRP A 274 13.24 -7.87 -33.45
N GLY A 275 14.51 -7.68 -33.82
CA GLY A 275 14.91 -7.00 -35.04
C GLY A 275 14.86 -5.46 -34.92
N PRO A 276 15.20 -4.75 -36.01
CA PRO A 276 15.07 -3.29 -36.07
C PRO A 276 13.60 -2.87 -36.02
N PHE A 277 13.37 -1.66 -35.50
CA PHE A 277 12.04 -1.06 -35.41
C PHE A 277 11.42 -0.90 -36.81
N ASP A 278 10.15 -1.30 -36.94
CA ASP A 278 9.35 -1.19 -38.15
C ASP A 278 8.06 -0.42 -37.85
N ILE A 279 8.03 0.88 -38.21
CA ILE A 279 6.89 1.77 -37.91
C ILE A 279 5.56 1.28 -38.52
N GLN A 280 5.60 0.55 -39.64
CA GLN A 280 4.39 0.03 -40.26
C GLN A 280 3.81 -1.13 -39.45
N LYS A 281 4.66 -2.03 -38.95
CA LYS A 281 4.22 -3.20 -38.17
C LYS A 281 3.91 -2.85 -36.72
N GLU A 282 4.69 -1.97 -36.12
CA GLU A 282 4.66 -1.73 -34.67
C GLU A 282 3.82 -0.52 -34.26
N VAL A 283 3.35 0.31 -35.20
CA VAL A 283 2.53 1.49 -34.91
C VAL A 283 1.34 1.61 -35.86
N VAL A 284 1.56 1.73 -37.17
CA VAL A 284 0.48 2.03 -38.14
C VAL A 284 -0.50 0.86 -38.32
N GLY A 285 -0.01 -0.38 -38.25
CA GLY A 285 -0.81 -1.59 -38.46
C GLY A 285 -1.54 -2.14 -37.23
N LEU A 286 -1.57 -1.40 -36.11
CA LEU A 286 -2.23 -1.80 -34.86
C LEU A 286 -3.68 -1.35 -34.77
#